data_AF-A0A7K5XDB5-F1
#
_entry.id   AF-A0A7K5XDB5-F1
#
_cell.length_a   1.000
_cell.length_b   1.000
_cell.length_c   1.000
_cell.angle_alpha   90.00
_cell.angle_beta   90.00
_cell.angle_gamma   90.00
#
_symmetry.space_group_name_H-M   'P 1'
#
loop_
_entity.id
_entity.type
_entity.pdbx_description
1 polymer ?
#
loop_
_entity_poly.entity_id
_entity_poly.type
_entity_poly.pdbx_seq_one_letter_code
_entity_poly.pdbx_strand_id
1 'polypeptide(L)'
;LLNVTQWNSSVLCYYSCFSKRKVVTTKLTVYRAPELVVLEPVPMLAVGQSHELTCRVAGAAPVRKLEVTLWWGNEMLSTKTFQQHSQDEPEEVRVTHWLTAQRRDDG
;
A
#
# COMPACT_ATOMS: atom_id res chain seq x y z
N LEU A 1 -18.06 19.57 1.69
CA LEU A 1 -18.27 18.12 1.55
C LEU A 1 -18.12 17.52 2.93
N LEU A 2 -19.17 16.90 3.46
CA LEU A 2 -19.14 16.21 4.75
C LEU A 2 -19.42 14.73 4.46
N ASN A 3 -18.65 13.82 5.07
CA ASN A 3 -18.78 12.37 4.94
C ASN A 3 -18.63 11.82 3.51
N VAL A 4 -17.40 11.83 2.98
CA VAL A 4 -17.09 11.12 1.72
C VAL A 4 -16.85 9.64 2.03
N THR A 5 -17.71 8.77 1.49
CA THR A 5 -17.65 7.31 1.69
C THR A 5 -17.16 6.55 0.45
N GLN A 6 -17.16 7.17 -0.72
CA GLN A 6 -16.65 6.56 -1.96
C GLN A 6 -15.13 6.74 -2.07
N TRP A 7 -14.41 5.67 -2.38
CA TRP A 7 -12.95 5.66 -2.53
C TRP A 7 -12.46 6.51 -3.70
N ASN A 8 -13.24 6.54 -4.78
CA ASN A 8 -13.02 7.38 -5.95
C ASN A 8 -14.34 7.98 -6.41
N SER A 9 -14.42 9.30 -6.46
CA SER A 9 -15.58 10.03 -6.92
C SER A 9 -15.18 11.21 -7.81
N SER A 10 -16.08 11.61 -8.69
CA SER A 10 -15.92 12.82 -9.49
C SER A 10 -16.90 13.89 -9.00
N VAL A 11 -16.38 15.01 -8.54
CA VAL A 11 -17.18 16.15 -8.08
C VAL A 11 -17.32 17.14 -9.23
N LEU A 12 -18.56 17.52 -9.52
CA LEU A 12 -18.87 18.56 -10.49
C LEU A 12 -19.06 19.89 -9.77
N CYS A 13 -18.19 20.84 -10.06
CA CYS A 13 -18.38 22.24 -9.71
C CYS A 13 -18.99 22.95 -10.92
N TYR A 14 -20.02 23.76 -10.71
CA TYR A 14 -20.55 24.60 -11.78
C TYR A 14 -20.87 25.99 -11.25
N TYR A 15 -20.81 26.97 -12.13
CA TYR A 15 -21.30 28.31 -11.87
C TYR A 15 -22.05 28.84 -13.09
N SER A 16 -23.00 29.74 -12.83
CA SER A 16 -23.80 30.40 -13.85
C SER A 16 -23.65 31.91 -13.71
N CYS A 17 -23.34 32.59 -14.80
CA CYS A 17 -23.16 34.05 -14.84
C CYS A 17 -23.64 34.57 -16.19
N PHE A 18 -24.61 35.51 -16.20
CA PHE A 18 -25.20 36.10 -17.42
C PHE A 18 -25.48 35.07 -18.54
N SER A 19 -26.28 34.04 -18.23
CA SER A 19 -26.65 32.94 -19.14
C SER A 19 -25.50 32.04 -19.61
N LYS A 20 -24.26 32.26 -19.14
CA LYS A 20 -23.13 31.34 -19.35
C LYS A 20 -23.03 30.40 -18.15
N ARG A 21 -23.14 29.09 -18.42
CA ARG A 21 -22.84 28.04 -17.44
C ARG A 21 -21.45 27.48 -17.72
N LYS A 22 -20.60 27.40 -16.70
CA LYS A 22 -19.36 26.61 -16.77
C LYS A 22 -19.44 25.46 -15.78
N VAL A 23 -18.89 24.33 -16.20
CA VAL A 23 -18.79 23.12 -15.40
C VAL A 23 -17.32 22.72 -15.36
N VAL A 24 -16.82 22.40 -14.17
CA VAL A 24 -15.47 21.90 -13.92
C VAL A 24 -15.62 20.61 -13.14
N THR A 25 -14.96 19.56 -13.63
CA THR A 25 -14.91 18.26 -12.95
C THR A 25 -13.60 18.14 -12.19
N THR A 26 -13.66 17.69 -10.94
CA THR A 26 -12.47 17.32 -10.16
C THR A 26 -12.60 15.90 -9.63
N LYS A 27 -11.49 15.17 -9.59
CA LYS A 27 -11.45 13.83 -9.00
C LYS A 27 -11.13 13.94 -7.52
N LEU A 28 -11.88 13.21 -6.70
CA LEU A 28 -11.67 13.11 -5.28
C LEU A 28 -11.32 11.65 -4.96
N THR A 29 -10.14 11.45 -4.39
CA THR A 29 -9.62 10.15 -3.95
C THR A 29 -9.50 10.15 -2.44
N VAL A 30 -10.09 9.15 -1.79
CA VAL A 30 -10.01 8.96 -0.34
C VAL A 30 -8.79 8.10 -0.03
N TYR A 31 -8.10 8.45 1.05
CA TYR A 31 -6.93 7.72 1.53
C TYR A 31 -7.25 7.03 2.85
N ARG A 32 -6.71 5.82 3.01
CA ARG A 32 -6.77 5.05 4.24
C ARG A 32 -5.41 4.41 4.50
N ALA A 33 -4.89 4.64 5.69
CA ALA A 33 -3.69 3.97 6.16
C ALA A 33 -3.95 2.45 6.29
N PRO A 34 -2.92 1.60 6.13
CA PRO A 34 -3.06 0.17 6.37
C PRO A 34 -3.62 -0.11 7.78
N GLU A 35 -4.58 -1.01 7.87
CA GLU A 35 -5.15 -1.47 9.14
C GLU A 35 -4.27 -2.55 9.78
N LEU A 36 -3.61 -3.34 8.94
CA LEU A 36 -2.78 -4.47 9.35
C LEU A 36 -1.48 -4.47 8.53
N VAL A 37 -0.35 -4.58 9.22
CA VAL A 37 0.97 -4.81 8.63
C VAL A 37 1.65 -5.89 9.46
N VAL A 38 1.76 -7.09 8.89
CA VAL A 38 2.28 -8.27 9.61
C VAL A 38 3.26 -9.02 8.74
N LEU A 39 4.46 -9.25 9.28
CA LEU A 39 5.38 -10.24 8.74
C LEU A 39 4.90 -11.65 9.17
N GLU A 40 4.73 -12.55 8.21
CA GLU A 40 4.37 -13.94 8.50
C GLU A 40 5.47 -14.61 9.35
N PRO A 41 5.12 -15.57 10.22
CA PRO A 41 6.09 -16.23 11.09
C PRO A 41 7.23 -16.87 10.30
N VAL A 42 8.47 -16.51 10.64
CA VAL A 42 9.68 -17.10 10.06
C VAL A 42 10.05 -18.33 10.89
N PRO A 43 10.21 -19.52 10.29
CA PRO A 43 10.61 -20.72 11.01
C PRO A 43 12.07 -20.62 11.49
N MET A 44 12.49 -21.54 12.36
CA MET A 44 13.91 -21.71 12.65
C MET A 44 14.64 -22.19 11.38
N LEU A 45 15.71 -21.50 11.01
CA LEU A 45 16.52 -21.78 9.82
C LEU A 45 17.93 -22.15 10.22
N ALA A 46 18.47 -23.21 9.61
CA ALA A 46 19.90 -23.50 9.69
C ALA A 46 20.68 -22.52 8.82
N VAL A 47 21.93 -22.24 9.18
CA VAL A 47 22.82 -21.41 8.36
C VAL A 47 22.92 -22.00 6.94
N GLY A 48 22.73 -21.15 5.93
CA GLY A 48 22.71 -21.51 4.52
C GLY A 48 21.33 -21.93 3.99
N GLN A 49 20.32 -22.08 4.86
CA GLN A 49 18.95 -22.33 4.44
C GLN A 49 18.28 -21.03 3.97
N SER A 50 17.59 -21.09 2.84
CA SER A 50 16.81 -19.97 2.32
C SER A 50 15.34 -20.07 2.69
N HIS A 51 14.70 -18.92 2.91
CA HIS A 51 13.28 -18.81 3.20
C HIS A 51 12.71 -17.55 2.55
N GLU A 52 11.47 -17.63 2.08
CA GLU A 52 10.74 -16.49 1.53
C GLU A 52 9.98 -15.79 2.66
N LEU A 53 10.46 -14.60 3.05
CA LEU A 53 9.73 -13.72 3.94
C LEU A 53 8.47 -13.23 3.24
N THR A 54 7.33 -13.24 3.94
CA THR A 54 6.07 -12.71 3.43
C THR A 54 5.52 -11.66 4.38
N CYS A 55 5.35 -10.43 3.91
CA CYS A 55 4.67 -9.36 4.63
C CYS A 55 3.27 -9.14 4.04
N ARG A 56 2.26 -9.23 4.90
CA ARG A 56 0.85 -8.97 4.58
C ARG A 56 0.49 -7.56 5.02
N VAL A 57 -0.04 -6.77 4.08
CA VAL A 57 -0.52 -5.41 4.32
C VAL A 57 -1.98 -5.33 3.90
N ALA A 58 -2.89 -5.07 4.83
CA ALA A 58 -4.34 -5.06 4.57
C ALA A 58 -4.99 -3.72 4.95
N GLY A 59 -6.06 -3.37 4.22
CA GLY A 59 -6.90 -2.21 4.53
C GLY A 59 -6.36 -0.87 4.01
N ALA A 60 -5.31 -0.89 3.19
CA ALA A 60 -4.71 0.32 2.63
C ALA A 60 -5.42 0.76 1.35
N ALA A 61 -5.69 2.07 1.22
CA ALA A 61 -6.30 2.63 0.01
C ALA A 61 -5.77 4.04 -0.31
N PRO A 62 -5.58 4.38 -1.60
CA PRO A 62 -5.48 3.45 -2.73
C PRO A 62 -4.13 2.73 -2.71
N VAL A 63 -4.10 1.44 -3.03
CA VAL A 63 -2.87 0.61 -2.98
C VAL A 63 -1.76 1.18 -3.87
N ARG A 64 -2.07 1.85 -4.99
CA ARG A 64 -1.06 2.47 -5.87
C ARG A 64 -0.18 3.54 -5.24
N LYS A 65 -0.56 4.03 -4.07
CA LYS A 65 0.16 5.02 -3.27
C LYS A 65 0.93 4.38 -2.10
N LEU A 66 0.86 3.06 -1.96
CA LEU A 66 1.59 2.29 -0.97
C LEU A 66 3.03 2.05 -1.42
N GLU A 67 3.93 2.13 -0.45
CA GLU A 67 5.31 1.65 -0.52
C GLU A 67 5.56 0.79 0.72
N VAL A 68 6.16 -0.38 0.53
CA VAL A 68 6.47 -1.33 1.61
C VAL A 68 7.95 -1.62 1.57
N THR A 69 8.62 -1.41 2.69
CA THR A 69 10.04 -1.70 2.85
C THR A 69 10.22 -2.82 3.87
N LEU A 70 10.92 -3.87 3.47
CA LEU A 70 11.35 -4.95 4.35
C LEU A 70 12.74 -4.63 4.91
N TRP A 71 12.89 -4.80 6.21
CA TRP A 71 14.12 -4.52 6.95
C TRP A 71 14.55 -5.74 7.74
N TRP A 72 15.86 -5.91 7.86
CA TRP A 72 16.52 -6.81 8.80
C TRP A 72 17.34 -5.97 9.78
N GLY A 73 16.81 -5.73 10.98
CA GLY A 73 17.40 -4.73 11.88
C GLY A 73 17.47 -3.37 11.20
N ASN A 74 18.70 -2.89 10.92
CA ASN A 74 18.96 -1.63 10.23
C ASN A 74 19.33 -1.81 8.74
N GLU A 75 19.30 -3.04 8.22
CA GLU A 75 19.60 -3.35 6.82
C GLU A 75 18.29 -3.36 6.02
N MET A 76 18.22 -2.56 4.95
CA MET A 76 17.08 -2.57 4.04
C MET A 76 17.20 -3.75 3.08
N LEU A 77 16.27 -4.71 3.17
CA LEU A 77 16.26 -5.90 2.32
C LEU A 77 15.66 -5.62 0.94
N SER A 78 14.48 -4.98 0.93
CA SER A 78 13.80 -4.63 -0.33
C SER A 78 12.73 -3.57 -0.13
N THR A 79 12.42 -2.85 -1.21
CA THR A 79 11.31 -1.91 -1.28
C THR A 79 10.40 -2.30 -2.44
N LYS A 80 9.10 -2.38 -2.17
CA LYS A 80 8.07 -2.67 -3.16
C LYS A 80 7.09 -1.52 -3.27
N THR A 81 6.87 -1.06 -4.51
CA THR A 81 5.85 -0.08 -4.85
C THR A 81 4.74 -0.75 -5.67
N PHE A 82 3.56 -0.13 -5.67
CA PHE A 82 2.36 -0.68 -6.28
C PHE A 82 1.78 0.23 -7.37
N GLN A 83 2.61 1.02 -8.06
CA GLN A 83 2.16 2.06 -8.99
C GLN A 83 1.20 1.58 -10.09
N GLN A 84 1.30 0.30 -10.48
CA GLN A 84 0.46 -0.33 -11.50
C GLN A 84 -0.89 -0.84 -10.96
N HIS A 85 -1.14 -0.72 -9.66
CA HIS A 85 -2.39 -1.14 -9.04
C HIS A 85 -3.54 -0.21 -9.46
N SER A 86 -4.62 -0.79 -9.98
CA SER A 86 -5.73 -0.02 -10.55
C SER A 86 -6.86 0.25 -9.57
N GLN A 87 -7.07 -0.64 -8.59
CA GLN A 87 -8.19 -0.48 -7.65
C GLN A 87 -7.95 0.66 -6.65
N ASP A 88 -9.04 1.37 -6.36
CA ASP A 88 -9.10 2.44 -5.35
C ASP A 88 -9.55 1.94 -3.99
N GLU A 89 -10.24 0.81 -3.94
CA GLU A 89 -10.78 0.23 -2.72
C GLU A 89 -9.66 -0.37 -1.85
N PRO A 90 -9.87 -0.49 -0.53
CA PRO A 90 -8.91 -1.17 0.35
C PRO A 90 -8.75 -2.63 -0.04
N GLU A 91 -7.50 -3.06 -0.22
CA GLU A 91 -7.16 -4.44 -0.57
C GLU A 91 -6.03 -4.96 0.34
N GLU A 92 -5.89 -6.29 0.41
CA GLU A 92 -4.72 -6.94 0.99
C GLU A 92 -3.65 -7.18 -0.09
N VAL A 93 -2.44 -6.71 0.15
CA VAL A 93 -1.27 -7.01 -0.68
C VAL A 93 -0.22 -7.81 0.09
N ARG A 94 0.54 -8.61 -0.65
CA ARG A 94 1.66 -9.38 -0.14
C ARG A 94 2.96 -8.91 -0.76
N VAL A 95 3.98 -8.74 0.07
CA VAL A 95 5.34 -8.43 -0.36
C VAL A 95 6.25 -9.56 0.10
N THR A 96 6.96 -10.16 -0.85
CA THR A 96 7.87 -11.26 -0.54
C THR A 96 9.33 -10.90 -0.80
N HIS A 97 10.23 -11.52 -0.03
CA HIS A 97 11.67 -11.38 -0.20
C HIS A 97 12.39 -12.66 0.21
N TRP A 98 13.29 -13.15 -0.64
CA TRP A 98 14.11 -14.31 -0.33
C TRP A 98 15.30 -13.93 0.56
N LEU A 99 15.37 -14.55 1.73
CA LEU A 99 16.47 -14.42 2.68
C LEU A 99 17.22 -15.76 2.77
N THR A 100 18.55 -15.71 2.89
CA THR A 100 19.35 -16.88 3.25
C THR A 100 19.96 -16.66 4.63
N ALA A 101 19.66 -17.56 5.56
CA ALA A 101 20.10 -17.45 6.94
C ALA A 101 21.62 -17.53 7.06
N GLN A 102 22.19 -16.62 7.85
CA GLN A 102 23.62 -16.49 8.09
C GLN A 102 23.93 -16.66 9.58
N ARG A 103 25.21 -16.88 9.89
CA ARG A 103 25.67 -16.97 11.29
C ARG A 103 25.47 -15.70 12.10
N ARG A 104 25.33 -14.54 11.46
CA ARG A 104 25.11 -13.25 12.15
C ARG A 104 23.63 -12.98 12.46
N ASP A 105 22.76 -13.86 11.98
CA ASP A 105 21.32 -13.73 12.11
C ASP A 105 20.81 -14.40 13.40
N ASP A 106 21.71 -15.02 14.18
CA ASP A 106 21.41 -15.48 15.53
C ASP A 106 21.27 -14.28 16.48
N GLY A 107 20.04 -14.07 16.96
CA GLY A 107 19.73 -13.04 17.96
C GLY A 107 20.21 -13.41 19.36
#